data_AF-Q8ZTL8-F1
#
_entry.id   AF-Q8ZTL8-F1
#
_cell.length_a   1.000
_cell.length_b   1.000
_cell.length_c   1.000
_cell.angle_alpha   90.00
_cell.angle_beta   90.00
_cell.angle_gamma   90.00
#
_symmetry.space_group_name_H-M   'P 1'
#
loop_
_entity.id
_entity.type
_entity.pdbx_description
1 polymer ?
#
loop_
_entity_poly.entity_id
_entity_poly.type
_entity_poly.pdbx_seq_one_letter_code
_entity_poly.pdbx_strand_id
1 'polypeptide(L)'
;MAVTTGLLNTASRDELEAVIGHELGHHINKDMPIMTALGILPSIAFFTGVAAIHLGLADRERPSILAIAYGVVMIVVSFIVQLLVLSFSRLREYYADMHGARAAGKDAMMRALAKIHKYYAQNPEALATSPKISGFKALFIYALINAAANPLIDITPEEVRQLMRLQTSWLDEILSSHPPIPKRLKVLSALAAP
;
A
#
# COMPACT_ATOMS: atom_id res chain seq x y z
N MET A 1 -10.76 0.15 16.35
CA MET A 1 -11.43 -0.51 15.21
C MET A 1 -12.89 -0.65 15.58
N ALA A 2 -13.82 -0.24 14.72
CA ALA A 2 -15.25 -0.45 14.93
C ALA A 2 -15.72 -1.48 13.90
N VAL A 3 -16.18 -2.64 14.38
CA VAL A 3 -16.74 -3.73 13.58
C VAL A 3 -18.24 -3.69 13.81
N THR A 4 -19.05 -3.40 12.78
CA THR A 4 -20.51 -3.31 12.93
C THR A 4 -21.14 -4.71 12.82
N THR A 5 -22.33 -4.93 13.36
CA THR A 5 -22.96 -6.27 13.29
C THR A 5 -23.32 -6.68 11.86
N GLY A 6 -23.55 -5.71 10.97
CA GLY A 6 -23.73 -5.96 9.53
C GLY A 6 -22.48 -6.52 8.84
N LEU A 7 -21.29 -6.30 9.41
CA LEU A 7 -20.00 -6.80 8.90
C LEU A 7 -19.88 -8.32 8.94
N LEU A 8 -20.42 -8.93 9.99
CA LEU A 8 -20.28 -10.36 10.29
C LEU A 8 -21.15 -11.24 9.40
N ASN A 9 -22.15 -10.66 8.74
CA ASN A 9 -23.14 -11.40 7.94
C ASN A 9 -22.78 -11.50 6.45
N THR A 10 -21.75 -10.80 5.97
CA THR A 10 -21.45 -10.70 4.53
C THR A 10 -20.08 -11.25 4.14
N ALA A 11 -19.04 -11.06 4.96
CA ALA A 11 -17.75 -11.73 4.78
C ALA A 11 -17.73 -13.07 5.52
N SER A 12 -17.03 -14.08 4.99
CA SER A 12 -16.82 -15.30 5.75
C SER A 12 -16.01 -14.98 7.01
N ARG A 13 -16.31 -15.68 8.11
CA ARG A 13 -15.65 -15.43 9.41
C ARG A 13 -14.13 -15.48 9.30
N ASP A 14 -13.61 -16.42 8.51
CA ASP A 14 -12.18 -16.60 8.27
C ASP A 14 -11.57 -15.47 7.44
N GLU A 15 -12.28 -14.93 6.44
CA GLU A 15 -11.81 -13.75 5.67
C GLU A 15 -11.75 -12.50 6.55
N LEU A 16 -12.75 -12.31 7.42
CA LEU A 16 -12.76 -11.21 8.36
C LEU A 16 -11.62 -11.36 9.38
N GLU A 17 -11.38 -12.56 9.89
CA GLU A 17 -10.27 -12.85 10.80
C GLU A 17 -8.90 -12.63 10.11
N ALA A 18 -8.77 -12.98 8.83
CA ALA A 18 -7.57 -12.72 8.03
C ALA A 18 -7.29 -11.21 7.92
N VAL A 19 -8.31 -10.41 7.59
CA VAL A 19 -8.17 -8.96 7.46
C VAL A 19 -7.90 -8.29 8.80
N ILE A 20 -8.55 -8.73 9.88
CA ILE A 20 -8.25 -8.24 11.23
C ILE A 20 -6.81 -8.58 11.61
N GLY A 21 -6.34 -9.79 11.30
CA GLY A 21 -4.96 -10.20 11.53
C GLY A 21 -3.95 -9.34 10.76
N HIS A 22 -4.27 -8.98 9.51
CA HIS A 22 -3.47 -8.04 8.70
C HIS A 22 -3.39 -6.66 9.36
N GLU A 23 -4.53 -6.10 9.77
CA GLU A 23 -4.58 -4.79 10.41
C GLU A 23 -3.88 -4.76 11.77
N LEU A 24 -4.00 -5.85 12.54
CA LEU A 24 -3.28 -6.02 13.79
C LEU A 24 -1.78 -6.12 13.55
N GLY A 25 -1.35 -6.78 12.46
CA GLY A 25 0.05 -6.79 12.01
C GLY A 25 0.60 -5.39 11.83
N HIS A 26 -0.14 -4.49 11.16
CA HIS A 26 0.26 -3.09 11.03
C HIS A 26 0.26 -2.30 12.35
N HIS A 27 -0.47 -2.75 13.36
CA HIS A 27 -0.48 -2.13 14.68
C HIS A 27 0.72 -2.61 15.51
N ILE A 28 0.98 -3.92 15.51
CA ILE A 28 2.12 -4.56 16.18
C ILE A 28 3.44 -4.01 15.64
N ASN A 29 3.55 -3.88 14.32
CA ASN A 29 4.76 -3.39 13.66
C ASN A 29 4.90 -1.85 13.69
N LYS A 30 3.93 -1.13 14.28
CA LYS A 30 3.93 0.34 14.40
C LYS A 30 4.09 1.05 13.06
N ASP A 31 3.30 0.63 12.07
CA ASP A 31 3.42 1.11 10.69
C ASP A 31 3.19 2.60 10.55
N MET A 32 2.19 3.13 11.24
CA MET A 32 1.82 4.54 11.15
C MET A 32 2.99 5.46 11.56
N PRO A 33 3.53 5.40 12.79
CA PRO A 33 4.59 6.33 13.19
C PRO A 33 5.87 6.16 12.37
N ILE A 34 6.23 4.94 11.97
CA ILE A 34 7.44 4.70 11.18
C ILE A 34 7.29 5.26 9.76
N MET A 35 6.17 4.98 9.08
CA MET A 35 5.96 5.49 7.72
C MET A 35 5.77 7.00 7.70
N THR A 36 5.14 7.58 8.72
CA THR A 36 5.07 9.04 8.87
C THR A 36 6.46 9.65 9.04
N ALA A 37 7.31 9.08 9.89
CA ALA A 37 8.68 9.58 10.07
C ALA A 37 9.51 9.48 8.79
N LEU A 38 9.44 8.34 8.08
CA LEU A 38 10.16 8.13 6.84
C LEU A 38 9.64 9.02 5.69
N GLY A 39 8.33 9.28 5.63
CA GLY A 39 7.71 10.12 4.60
C GLY A 39 8.12 11.60 4.65
N ILE A 40 8.65 12.06 5.78
CA ILE A 40 9.15 13.44 5.92
C ILE A 40 10.52 13.61 5.23
N LEU A 41 11.34 12.55 5.15
CA LEU A 41 12.72 12.64 4.66
C LEU A 41 12.84 13.12 3.19
N PRO A 42 12.06 12.59 2.22
CA PRO A 42 12.05 13.11 0.86
C PRO A 42 11.67 14.60 0.82
N SER A 43 10.65 14.98 1.60
CA SER A 43 10.15 16.35 1.65
C SER A 43 11.24 17.33 2.11
N ILE A 44 11.98 17.00 3.18
CA ILE A 44 13.09 17.83 3.67
C ILE A 44 14.16 17.98 2.57
N ALA A 45 14.55 16.89 1.92
CA ALA A 45 15.56 16.92 0.86
C ALA A 45 15.09 17.78 -0.33
N PHE A 46 13.83 17.63 -0.74
CA PHE A 46 13.23 18.41 -1.82
C PHE A 46 13.23 19.90 -1.50
N PHE A 47 12.68 20.31 -0.35
CA PHE A 47 12.59 21.72 0.02
C PHE A 47 13.98 22.34 0.20
N THR A 48 14.93 21.60 0.76
CA THR A 48 16.34 22.04 0.85
C THR A 48 16.93 22.26 -0.54
N GLY A 49 16.65 21.36 -1.48
CA GLY A 49 17.13 21.47 -2.86
C GLY A 49 16.54 22.66 -3.60
N VAL A 50 15.22 22.84 -3.50
CA VAL A 50 14.52 23.99 -4.09
C VAL A 50 15.00 25.30 -3.49
N ALA A 51 15.16 25.38 -2.16
CA ALA A 51 15.66 26.57 -1.48
C ALA A 51 17.09 26.92 -1.93
N ALA A 52 17.97 25.92 -2.07
CA ALA A 52 19.34 26.14 -2.53
C ALA A 52 19.41 26.66 -3.98
N ILE A 53 18.56 26.17 -4.88
CA ILE A 53 18.44 26.69 -6.25
C ILE A 53 17.95 28.14 -6.22
N HIS A 54 16.91 28.44 -5.43
CA HIS A 54 16.39 29.81 -5.33
C HIS A 54 17.44 30.79 -4.79
N LEU A 55 18.19 30.39 -3.75
CA LEU A 55 19.29 31.19 -3.22
C LEU A 55 20.41 31.35 -4.25
N GLY A 56 20.72 30.30 -5.01
CA GLY A 56 21.74 30.36 -6.07
C GLY A 56 21.37 31.28 -7.23
N LEU A 57 20.08 31.51 -7.46
CA LEU A 57 19.55 32.40 -8.49
C LEU A 57 19.13 33.78 -7.96
N ALA A 58 19.30 34.04 -6.65
CA ALA A 58 18.84 35.27 -6.03
C ALA A 58 19.58 36.51 -6.56
N ASP A 59 20.89 36.37 -6.83
CA ASP A 59 21.68 37.39 -7.53
C ASP A 59 21.68 37.09 -9.04
N ARG A 60 21.05 37.98 -9.81
CA ARG A 60 20.93 37.86 -11.26
C ARG A 60 22.23 38.19 -11.99
N GLU A 61 23.11 38.98 -11.40
CA GLU A 61 24.38 39.35 -12.01
C GLU A 61 25.47 38.32 -11.72
N ARG A 62 25.39 37.64 -10.58
CA ARG A 62 26.36 36.62 -10.16
C ARG A 62 25.68 35.38 -9.55
N PRO A 63 25.06 34.52 -10.37
CA PRO A 63 24.43 33.30 -9.87
C PRO A 63 25.47 32.36 -9.24
N SER A 64 25.12 31.78 -8.09
CA SER A 64 25.96 30.79 -7.43
C SER A 64 25.72 29.41 -8.02
N ILE A 65 26.59 29.02 -8.96
CA ILE A 65 26.56 27.71 -9.61
C ILE A 65 26.66 26.57 -8.59
N LEU A 66 27.45 26.76 -7.52
CA LEU A 66 27.60 25.76 -6.46
C LEU A 66 26.29 25.50 -5.72
N ALA A 67 25.54 26.56 -5.37
CA ALA A 67 24.26 26.43 -4.68
C ALA A 67 23.20 25.76 -5.57
N ILE A 68 23.18 26.09 -6.86
CA ILE A 68 22.29 25.47 -7.85
C ILE A 68 22.63 23.97 -7.99
N ALA A 69 23.91 23.63 -8.14
CA ALA A 69 24.36 22.24 -8.27
C ALA A 69 24.00 21.41 -7.03
N TYR A 70 24.24 21.94 -5.82
CA TYR A 70 23.81 21.31 -4.58
C TYR A 70 22.30 21.09 -4.55
N GLY A 71 21.52 22.09 -4.95
CA GLY A 71 20.07 21.98 -4.93
C GLY A 71 19.52 20.94 -5.92
N VAL A 72 20.11 20.84 -7.11
CA VAL A 72 19.79 19.78 -8.08
C VAL A 72 20.10 18.40 -7.49
N VAL A 73 21.27 18.23 -6.87
CA VAL A 73 21.64 16.96 -6.20
C VAL A 73 20.61 16.61 -5.11
N MET A 74 20.20 17.56 -4.29
CA MET A 74 19.21 17.33 -3.22
C MET A 74 17.83 16.93 -3.75
N ILE A 75 17.40 17.45 -4.90
CA ILE A 75 16.16 17.02 -5.57
C ILE A 75 16.28 15.56 -6.06
N VAL A 76 17.42 15.19 -6.66
CA VAL A 76 17.69 13.80 -7.07
C VAL A 76 17.69 12.87 -5.85
N VAL A 77 18.35 13.28 -4.75
CA VAL A 77 18.36 12.53 -3.48
C VAL A 77 16.94 12.36 -2.94
N SER A 78 16.11 13.41 -2.94
CA SER A 78 14.70 13.32 -2.54
C SER A 78 13.97 12.23 -3.32
N PHE A 79 14.13 12.20 -4.64
CA PHE A 79 13.50 11.19 -5.48
C PHE A 79 13.96 9.77 -5.12
N ILE A 80 15.28 9.55 -4.94
CA ILE A 80 15.82 8.25 -4.53
C ILE A 80 15.27 7.83 -3.16
N VAL A 81 15.26 8.73 -2.18
CA VAL A 81 14.72 8.43 -0.84
C VAL A 81 13.23 8.12 -0.92
N GLN A 82 12.45 8.82 -1.75
CA GLN A 82 11.04 8.51 -1.98
C GLN A 82 10.85 7.08 -2.50
N LEU A 83 11.67 6.62 -3.44
CA LEU A 83 11.61 5.25 -3.94
C LEU A 83 11.92 4.22 -2.85
N LEU A 84 12.85 4.53 -1.94
CA LEU A 84 13.15 3.68 -0.78
C LEU A 84 11.97 3.64 0.20
N VAL A 85 11.34 4.78 0.48
CA VAL A 85 10.14 4.85 1.33
C VAL A 85 9.00 4.01 0.74
N LEU A 86 8.74 4.12 -0.56
CA LEU A 86 7.73 3.30 -1.25
C LEU A 86 8.09 1.81 -1.18
N SER A 87 9.37 1.46 -1.36
CA SER A 87 9.83 0.07 -1.25
C SER A 87 9.63 -0.48 0.16
N PHE A 88 9.92 0.32 1.19
CA PHE A 88 9.69 -0.06 2.57
C PHE A 88 8.20 -0.18 2.89
N SER A 89 7.35 0.71 2.37
CA SER A 89 5.89 0.59 2.44
C SER A 89 5.41 -0.77 1.93
N ARG A 90 5.86 -1.17 0.73
CA ARG A 90 5.50 -2.47 0.14
C ARG A 90 5.98 -3.66 0.96
N LEU A 91 7.19 -3.56 1.55
CA LEU A 91 7.71 -4.60 2.43
C LEU A 91 6.80 -4.85 3.65
N ARG A 92 6.27 -3.78 4.23
CA ARG A 92 5.40 -3.84 5.42
C ARG A 92 4.06 -4.49 5.12
N GLU A 93 3.50 -4.27 3.93
CA GLU A 93 2.28 -4.95 3.47
C GLU A 93 2.46 -6.47 3.43
N TYR A 94 3.61 -6.98 2.96
CA TYR A 94 3.89 -8.42 2.98
C TYR A 94 3.97 -8.98 4.41
N TYR A 95 4.53 -8.20 5.35
CA TYR A 95 4.52 -8.60 6.76
C TYR A 95 3.12 -8.61 7.34
N ALA A 96 2.29 -7.63 7.02
CA ALA A 96 0.89 -7.60 7.46
C ALA A 96 0.09 -8.77 6.85
N ASP A 97 0.28 -9.08 5.56
CA ASP A 97 -0.30 -10.25 4.90
C ASP A 97 0.05 -11.56 5.61
N MET A 98 1.30 -11.69 6.05
CA MET A 98 1.73 -12.86 6.82
C MET A 98 1.06 -12.92 8.19
N HIS A 99 0.79 -11.79 8.85
CA HIS A 99 0.01 -11.78 10.11
C HIS A 99 -1.45 -12.18 9.87
N GLY A 100 -2.07 -11.71 8.78
CA GLY A 100 -3.42 -12.15 8.39
C GLY A 100 -3.48 -13.64 8.09
N ALA A 101 -2.51 -14.17 7.33
CA ALA A 101 -2.40 -15.59 7.03
C ALA A 101 -2.13 -16.46 8.27
N ARG A 102 -1.40 -15.95 9.27
CA ARG A 102 -1.19 -16.64 10.55
C ARG A 102 -2.45 -16.66 11.42
N ALA A 103 -3.30 -15.64 11.31
CA ALA A 103 -4.52 -15.54 12.10
C ALA A 103 -5.61 -16.51 11.59
N ALA A 104 -5.86 -16.55 10.28
CA ALA A 104 -7.00 -17.29 9.70
C ALA A 104 -6.62 -18.31 8.61
N GLY A 105 -5.33 -18.49 8.34
CA GLY A 105 -4.83 -19.33 7.25
C GLY A 105 -4.59 -18.56 5.95
N LYS A 106 -3.64 -19.05 5.14
CA LYS A 106 -3.24 -18.40 3.89
C LYS A 106 -4.38 -18.32 2.86
N ASP A 107 -5.22 -19.36 2.79
CA ASP A 107 -6.31 -19.41 1.82
C ASP A 107 -7.40 -18.37 2.12
N ALA A 108 -7.69 -18.14 3.40
CA ALA A 108 -8.63 -17.09 3.82
C ALA A 108 -8.12 -15.69 3.45
N MET A 109 -6.84 -15.41 3.69
CA MET A 109 -6.22 -14.14 3.31
C MET A 109 -6.19 -13.94 1.79
N MET A 110 -5.88 -14.99 1.02
CA MET A 110 -5.88 -14.95 -0.44
C MET A 110 -7.27 -14.69 -1.01
N ARG A 111 -8.32 -15.34 -0.47
CA ARG A 111 -9.71 -15.08 -0.86
C ARG A 111 -10.13 -13.65 -0.55
N ALA A 112 -9.84 -13.17 0.66
CA ALA A 112 -10.15 -11.79 1.06
C ALA A 112 -9.51 -10.77 0.11
N LEU A 113 -8.21 -10.93 -0.19
CA LEU A 113 -7.47 -10.05 -1.08
C LEU A 113 -8.03 -10.07 -2.52
N ALA A 114 -8.38 -11.25 -3.02
CA ALA A 114 -8.98 -11.40 -4.34
C ALA A 114 -10.38 -10.76 -4.43
N LYS A 115 -11.19 -10.86 -3.35
CA LYS A 115 -12.52 -10.23 -3.24
C LYS A 115 -12.40 -8.71 -3.31
N ILE A 116 -11.48 -8.14 -2.53
CA ILE A 116 -11.16 -6.71 -2.53
C ILE A 116 -10.73 -6.25 -3.92
N HIS A 117 -9.85 -7.01 -4.58
CA HIS A 117 -9.38 -6.66 -5.92
C HIS A 117 -10.52 -6.64 -6.96
N LYS A 118 -11.38 -7.66 -6.96
CA LYS A 118 -12.54 -7.76 -7.86
C LYS A 118 -13.53 -6.62 -7.61
N TYR A 119 -13.78 -6.26 -6.35
CA TYR A 119 -14.62 -5.11 -5.99
C TYR A 119 -14.09 -3.81 -6.58
N TYR A 120 -12.80 -3.53 -6.40
CA TYR A 120 -12.18 -2.32 -6.94
C TYR A 120 -12.12 -2.29 -8.47
N ALA A 121 -11.90 -3.44 -9.12
CA ALA A 121 -11.94 -3.55 -10.57
C ALA A 121 -13.34 -3.26 -11.14
N GLN A 122 -14.39 -3.65 -10.42
CA GLN A 122 -15.78 -3.44 -10.83
C GLN A 122 -16.31 -2.05 -10.43
N ASN A 123 -15.72 -1.38 -9.44
CA ASN A 123 -16.18 -0.08 -8.93
C ASN A 123 -15.00 0.92 -8.90
N PRO A 124 -14.53 1.42 -10.06
CA PRO A 124 -13.39 2.34 -10.12
C PRO A 124 -13.65 3.65 -9.36
N GLU A 125 -14.90 4.13 -9.34
CA GLU A 125 -15.32 5.28 -8.53
C GLU A 125 -15.12 5.09 -7.01
N ALA A 126 -15.09 3.84 -6.51
CA ALA A 126 -14.79 3.55 -5.10
C ALA A 126 -13.31 3.80 -4.76
N LEU A 127 -12.40 3.65 -5.73
CA LEU A 127 -11.01 4.11 -5.59
C LEU A 127 -10.91 5.64 -5.63
N ALA A 128 -11.74 6.30 -6.44
CA ALA A 128 -11.68 7.75 -6.62
C ALA A 128 -12.28 8.54 -5.44
N THR A 129 -13.30 7.98 -4.78
CA THR A 129 -13.95 8.53 -3.58
C THR A 129 -13.24 8.13 -2.29
N SER A 130 -12.33 7.15 -2.35
CA SER A 130 -11.40 6.90 -1.26
C SER A 130 -10.52 8.14 -1.09
N PRO A 131 -10.53 8.81 0.09
CA PRO A 131 -9.75 10.00 0.28
C PRO A 131 -8.28 9.69 -0.02
N LYS A 132 -7.61 10.52 -0.84
CA LYS A 132 -6.16 10.49 -1.11
C LYS A 132 -5.34 10.83 0.15
N ILE A 133 -5.71 10.26 1.29
CA ILE A 133 -5.06 10.40 2.58
C ILE A 133 -4.21 9.15 2.74
N SER A 134 -2.90 9.39 2.71
CA SER A 134 -1.76 8.47 2.78
C SER A 134 -1.71 7.53 4.01
N GLY A 135 -2.83 7.05 4.56
CA GLY A 135 -2.81 6.24 5.78
C GLY A 135 -4.09 5.53 6.19
N PHE A 136 -5.02 5.21 5.28
CA PHE A 136 -6.30 4.64 5.71
C PHE A 136 -6.33 3.10 5.71
N LYS A 137 -5.94 2.53 6.85
CA LYS A 137 -6.26 1.16 7.33
C LYS A 137 -7.77 0.86 7.34
N ALA A 138 -8.61 1.90 7.38
CA ALA A 138 -10.05 1.71 7.24
C ALA A 138 -10.44 1.35 5.79
N LEU A 139 -9.56 1.50 4.80
CA LEU A 139 -9.85 1.12 3.41
C LEU A 139 -9.90 -0.39 3.24
N PHE A 140 -9.05 -1.16 3.91
CA PHE A 140 -8.97 -2.61 3.65
C PHE A 140 -10.14 -3.36 4.29
N ILE A 141 -10.49 -3.00 5.54
CA ILE A 141 -11.72 -3.46 6.18
C ILE A 141 -12.94 -2.99 5.37
N TYR A 142 -13.08 -1.68 5.08
CA TYR A 142 -14.20 -1.14 4.31
C TYR A 142 -14.33 -1.77 2.92
N ALA A 143 -13.23 -1.98 2.21
CA ALA A 143 -13.24 -2.61 0.90
C ALA A 143 -13.66 -4.07 0.98
N LEU A 144 -13.15 -4.85 1.95
CA LEU A 144 -13.58 -6.22 2.13
C LEU A 144 -15.09 -6.28 2.41
N ILE A 145 -15.59 -5.36 3.23
CA ILE A 145 -17.02 -5.30 3.57
C ILE A 145 -17.87 -5.06 2.34
N ASN A 146 -17.56 -4.03 1.56
CA ASN A 146 -18.35 -3.72 0.37
C ASN A 146 -18.20 -4.82 -0.69
N ALA A 147 -17.01 -5.42 -0.79
CA ALA A 147 -16.79 -6.59 -1.64
C ALA A 147 -17.63 -7.79 -1.19
N ALA A 148 -17.71 -8.03 0.10
CA ALA A 148 -18.43 -9.15 0.68
C ALA A 148 -19.95 -8.94 0.72
N ALA A 149 -20.40 -7.69 0.80
CA ALA A 149 -21.80 -7.30 0.70
C ALA A 149 -22.33 -7.31 -0.73
N ASN A 150 -21.46 -7.40 -1.73
CA ASN A 150 -21.86 -7.52 -3.12
C ASN A 150 -22.01 -9.02 -3.49
N PRO A 151 -23.26 -9.51 -3.70
CA PRO A 151 -23.51 -10.92 -4.04
C PRO A 151 -22.92 -11.32 -5.41
N LEU A 152 -22.50 -10.37 -6.23
CA LEU A 152 -21.83 -10.61 -7.52
C LEU A 152 -20.33 -10.92 -7.38
N ILE A 153 -19.77 -10.77 -6.18
CA ILE A 153 -18.35 -10.96 -5.90
C ILE A 153 -18.20 -12.22 -5.06
N ASP A 154 -18.44 -13.36 -5.71
CA ASP A 154 -17.91 -14.63 -5.23
C ASP A 154 -16.52 -14.87 -5.84
N ILE A 155 -15.63 -15.49 -5.06
CA ILE A 155 -14.24 -15.76 -5.45
C ILE A 155 -14.01 -17.27 -5.33
N THR A 156 -13.84 -17.91 -6.48
CA THR A 156 -13.43 -19.31 -6.56
C THR A 156 -11.91 -19.44 -6.42
N PRO A 157 -11.40 -20.60 -5.94
CA PRO A 157 -9.96 -20.87 -5.92
C PRO A 157 -9.27 -20.74 -7.28
N GLU A 158 -10.01 -20.95 -8.38
CA GLU A 158 -9.49 -20.78 -9.74
C GLU A 158 -9.30 -19.31 -10.10
N GLU A 159 -10.25 -18.43 -9.73
CA GLU A 159 -10.08 -16.98 -9.92
C GLU A 159 -8.87 -16.44 -9.16
N VAL A 160 -8.61 -16.94 -7.94
CA VAL A 160 -7.38 -16.59 -7.19
C VAL A 160 -6.13 -16.98 -7.97
N ARG A 161 -6.09 -18.19 -8.55
CA ARG A 161 -4.97 -18.65 -9.39
C ARG A 161 -4.84 -17.83 -10.67
N GLN A 162 -5.94 -17.41 -11.29
CA GLN A 162 -5.92 -16.55 -12.46
C GLN A 162 -5.35 -15.17 -12.12
N LEU A 163 -5.77 -14.57 -11.00
CA LEU A 163 -5.22 -13.30 -10.52
C LEU A 163 -3.72 -13.38 -10.26
N MET A 164 -3.23 -14.50 -9.71
CA MET A 164 -1.79 -14.72 -9.54
C MET A 164 -1.03 -14.73 -10.87
N ARG A 165 -1.65 -15.11 -11.98
CA ARG A 165 -0.99 -15.18 -13.30
C ARG A 165 -0.91 -13.83 -14.01
N LEU A 166 -1.66 -12.82 -13.56
CA LEU A 166 -1.64 -11.49 -14.16
C LEU A 166 -0.23 -10.90 -14.10
N GLN A 167 0.22 -10.33 -15.22
CA GLN A 167 1.46 -9.59 -15.30
C GLN A 167 1.29 -8.23 -14.63
N THR A 168 2.31 -7.81 -13.91
CA THR A 168 2.34 -6.52 -13.22
C THR A 168 3.37 -5.64 -13.89
N SER A 169 2.99 -4.41 -14.24
CA SER A 169 3.92 -3.42 -14.75
C SER A 169 4.92 -3.06 -13.65
N TRP A 170 6.22 -3.14 -13.96
CA TRP A 170 7.28 -2.81 -13.02
C TRP A 170 7.32 -1.31 -12.69
N LEU A 171 6.90 -0.45 -13.63
CA LEU A 171 6.84 1.01 -13.43
C LEU A 171 5.74 1.38 -12.42
N ASP A 172 4.56 0.79 -12.58
CA ASP A 172 3.43 1.02 -11.68
C ASP A 172 3.74 0.48 -10.28
N GLU A 173 4.51 -0.60 -10.20
CA GLU A 173 4.95 -1.15 -8.92
C GLU A 173 5.92 -0.21 -8.18
N ILE A 174 6.92 0.35 -8.87
CA ILE A 174 7.92 1.21 -8.24
C ILE A 174 7.29 2.46 -7.63
N LEU A 175 6.31 3.04 -8.32
CA LEU A 175 5.62 4.26 -7.92
C LEU A 175 4.43 4.03 -6.95
N SER A 176 4.06 2.77 -6.69
CA SER A 176 2.96 2.42 -5.79
C SER A 176 3.42 2.20 -4.35
N SER A 177 2.62 2.66 -3.39
CA SER A 177 2.81 2.38 -1.95
C SER A 177 2.40 0.97 -1.54
N HIS A 178 1.51 0.34 -2.32
CA HIS A 178 1.04 -1.03 -2.11
C HIS A 178 1.59 -1.96 -3.19
N PRO A 179 2.04 -3.17 -2.83
CA PRO A 179 2.45 -4.14 -3.82
C PRO A 179 1.24 -4.61 -4.64
N PRO A 180 1.41 -4.89 -5.94
CA PRO A 180 0.34 -5.41 -6.77
C PRO A 180 -0.27 -6.69 -6.18
N ILE A 181 -1.60 -6.81 -6.26
CA ILE A 181 -2.34 -7.96 -5.74
C ILE A 181 -1.80 -9.31 -6.25
N PRO A 182 -1.50 -9.49 -7.56
CA PRO A 182 -0.93 -10.74 -8.06
C PRO A 182 0.35 -11.17 -7.33
N LYS A 183 1.19 -10.19 -6.96
CA LYS A 183 2.46 -10.44 -6.26
C LYS A 183 2.23 -10.81 -4.80
N ARG A 184 1.30 -10.14 -4.12
CA ARG A 184 0.86 -10.50 -2.75
C ARG A 184 0.32 -11.93 -2.70
N LEU A 185 -0.56 -12.30 -3.64
CA LEU A 185 -1.09 -13.66 -3.75
C LEU A 185 0.01 -14.71 -3.99
N LYS A 186 1.00 -14.42 -4.85
CA LYS A 186 2.18 -15.29 -5.04
C LYS A 186 2.95 -15.51 -3.74
N VAL A 187 3.25 -14.43 -3.02
CA VAL A 187 3.97 -14.50 -1.74
C VAL A 187 3.19 -15.35 -0.73
N LEU A 188 1.88 -15.10 -0.59
CA LEU A 188 1.00 -15.87 0.29
C LEU A 188 0.93 -17.35 -0.10
N SER A 189 0.84 -17.67 -1.39
CA SER A 189 0.78 -19.05 -1.87
C SER A 189 2.03 -19.86 -1.53
N ALA A 190 3.19 -19.19 -1.50
CA ALA A 190 4.49 -19.76 -1.19
C ALA A 190 4.76 -19.93 0.31
N LEU A 191 3.89 -19.42 1.19
CA LEU A 191 3.97 -19.70 2.62
C LEU A 191 3.72 -21.19 2.87
N ALA A 192 4.59 -21.79 3.70
CA ALA A 192 4.41 -23.14 4.21
C ALA A 192 3.03 -23.24 4.90
N ALA A 193 2.35 -24.37 4.71
CA ALA A 193 1.16 -24.65 5.50
C ALA A 193 1.54 -24.67 7.00
N PRO A 194 0.71 -24.09 7.89
CA PRO A 194 0.94 -24.16 9.33
C PRO A 194 0.96 -25.60 9.84
#